data_AF-A0A813ZRB2-F1
#
_entry.id   AF-A0A813ZRB2-F1
#
_cell.length_a   1.000
_cell.length_b   1.000
_cell.length_c   1.000
_cell.angle_alpha   90.00
_cell.angle_beta   90.00
_cell.angle_gamma   90.00
#
_symmetry.space_group_name_H-M   'P 1'
#
loop_
_entity.id
_entity.type
_entity.pdbx_description
1 polymer ?
#
loop_
_entity_poly.entity_id
_entity_poly.type
_entity_poly.pdbx_seq_one_letter_code
_entity_poly.pdbx_strand_id
1 'polypeptide(L)'
;MSNDQNSKEKEIQNQDKHFAIDQVDPEIIRKWTQEQLENREKLKLYDTEPWQINRQVFDDLNEYPNYQNEKLRYVAGLDISFVKDEDTACSGLFVFDLKDNFKCVYKDLELIKMDQPYVPGFLAYREAPFLLKKLEKLKINKLNYYPHCIFIDGNGLLHGNKFGMACHIGYHSDTPTIGVTGDCFELRSRLEGDNSLLGYCYRSTDQSSNPVYVSIGNKISWSTCLWILKLVVKKYRIPEPIRQADLLTRDFLKNL
;
A
#
# COMPACT_ATOMS: atom_id res chain seq x y z
N MET A 1 30.01 -4.24 -15.51
CA MET A 1 30.42 -3.86 -14.14
C MET A 1 29.80 -2.52 -13.73
N SER A 2 28.50 -2.30 -13.92
CA SER A 2 27.85 -1.00 -13.69
C SER A 2 26.50 -1.08 -12.96
N ASN A 3 26.15 -2.22 -12.36
CA ASN A 3 24.86 -2.41 -11.69
C ASN A 3 24.93 -2.40 -10.15
N ASP A 4 26.13 -2.22 -9.56
CA ASP A 4 26.33 -2.19 -8.10
C ASP A 4 26.38 -0.78 -7.49
N GLN A 5 26.33 0.27 -8.31
CA GLN A 5 26.31 1.66 -7.80
C GLN A 5 24.88 2.15 -7.52
N ASN A 6 23.87 1.69 -8.28
CA ASN A 6 22.46 2.08 -8.07
C ASN A 6 21.77 1.38 -6.87
N SER A 7 22.33 0.28 -6.36
CA SER A 7 21.85 -0.37 -5.13
C SER A 7 22.38 0.33 -3.88
N LYS A 8 23.63 0.82 -3.92
CA LYS A 8 24.23 1.61 -2.84
C LYS A 8 23.67 3.03 -2.74
N GLU A 9 23.18 3.61 -3.84
CA GLU A 9 22.53 4.93 -3.82
C GLU A 9 21.13 4.90 -3.16
N LYS A 10 20.50 3.73 -3.02
CA LYS A 10 19.24 3.58 -2.27
C LYS A 10 19.43 3.49 -0.76
N GLU A 11 20.60 3.07 -0.29
CA GLU A 11 20.91 3.01 1.15
C GLU A 11 21.35 4.38 1.73
N ILE A 12 21.56 5.40 0.90
CA ILE A 12 22.06 6.72 1.33
C ILE A 12 20.94 7.79 1.35
N GLN A 13 19.70 7.45 0.99
CA GLN A 13 18.59 8.43 0.88
C GLN A 13 17.63 8.52 2.08
N ASN A 14 17.83 7.74 3.14
CA ASN A 14 17.06 7.88 4.38
C ASN A 14 17.93 8.48 5.49
N GLN A 15 18.14 9.79 5.45
CA GLN A 15 18.48 10.54 6.68
C GLN A 15 17.20 10.96 7.39
N ASP A 16 16.33 9.99 7.68
CA ASP A 16 15.37 10.13 8.77
C ASP A 16 16.20 10.27 10.05
N LYS A 17 15.89 11.24 10.90
CA LYS A 17 16.34 11.22 12.30
C LYS A 17 15.76 9.96 12.93
N HIS A 18 16.55 8.89 12.94
CA HIS A 18 16.22 7.64 13.57
C HIS A 18 16.19 7.88 15.07
N PHE A 19 15.00 8.16 15.60
CA PHE A 19 14.80 8.02 17.03
C PHE A 19 14.87 6.53 17.31
N ALA A 20 15.85 6.11 18.11
CA ALA A 20 15.83 4.77 18.68
C ALA A 20 14.50 4.59 19.43
N ILE A 21 13.94 3.38 19.44
CA ILE A 21 12.70 3.06 20.18
C ILE A 21 12.78 3.60 21.63
N ASP A 22 13.98 3.65 22.19
CA ASP A 22 14.30 4.15 23.53
C ASP A 22 14.11 5.67 23.75
N GLN A 23 13.83 6.43 22.69
CA GLN A 23 13.60 7.88 22.74
C GLN A 23 12.12 8.26 22.61
N VAL A 24 11.23 7.28 22.44
CA VAL A 24 9.77 7.49 22.41
C VAL A 24 9.17 6.99 23.71
N ASP A 25 8.19 7.73 24.24
CA ASP A 25 7.49 7.36 25.47
C ASP A 25 6.99 5.89 25.38
N PRO A 26 7.42 5.00 26.29
CA PRO A 26 6.97 3.61 26.32
C PRO A 26 5.46 3.45 26.36
N GLU A 27 4.72 4.42 26.92
CA GLU A 27 3.26 4.39 26.93
C GLU A 27 2.67 4.54 25.52
N ILE A 28 3.27 5.37 24.66
CA ILE A 28 2.87 5.52 23.26
C ILE A 28 3.07 4.20 22.52
N ILE A 29 4.22 3.57 22.70
CA ILE A 29 4.53 2.26 22.08
C ILE A 29 3.55 1.19 22.55
N ARG A 30 3.24 1.16 23.85
CA ARG A 30 2.26 0.22 24.41
C ARG A 30 0.87 0.44 23.82
N LYS A 31 0.44 1.69 23.72
CA LYS A 31 -0.86 2.07 23.14
C LYS A 31 -0.96 1.66 21.68
N TRP A 32 0.02 2.01 20.86
CA TRP A 32 0.04 1.62 19.44
C TRP A 32 0.11 0.12 19.24
N THR A 33 0.88 -0.59 20.07
CA THR A 33 0.93 -2.06 20.02
C THR A 33 -0.45 -2.66 20.30
N GLN A 34 -1.12 -2.19 21.34
CA GLN A 34 -2.46 -2.65 21.72
C GLN A 34 -3.46 -2.41 20.58
N GLU A 35 -3.46 -1.21 20.01
CA GLU A 35 -4.34 -0.85 18.91
C GLU A 35 -4.10 -1.69 17.64
N GLN A 36 -2.83 -1.94 17.27
CA GLN A 36 -2.51 -2.84 16.15
C GLN A 36 -3.05 -4.25 16.37
N LEU A 37 -2.90 -4.80 17.59
CA LEU A 37 -3.39 -6.14 17.92
C LEU A 37 -4.92 -6.20 17.90
N GLU A 38 -5.61 -5.19 18.46
CA GLU A 38 -7.07 -5.12 18.46
C GLU A 38 -7.66 -4.95 17.05
N ASN A 39 -7.04 -4.12 16.22
CA ASN A 39 -7.50 -3.89 14.85
C ASN A 39 -7.16 -5.07 13.93
N ARG A 40 -6.06 -5.79 14.18
CA ARG A 40 -5.71 -7.03 13.47
C ARG A 40 -6.84 -8.05 13.53
N GLU A 41 -7.43 -8.28 14.70
CA GLU A 41 -8.52 -9.26 14.87
C GLU A 41 -9.78 -8.90 14.08
N LYS A 42 -9.90 -7.65 13.61
CA LYS A 42 -11.04 -7.15 12.84
C LYS A 42 -10.78 -7.15 11.33
N LEU A 43 -9.58 -7.54 10.88
CA LEU A 43 -9.25 -7.60 9.46
C LEU A 43 -10.09 -8.65 8.75
N LYS A 44 -10.58 -8.31 7.56
CA LYS A 44 -11.33 -9.21 6.68
C LYS A 44 -10.37 -9.79 5.64
N LEU A 45 -9.92 -11.03 5.85
CA LEU A 45 -8.95 -11.70 4.96
C LEU A 45 -9.64 -12.50 3.82
N TYR A 46 -10.80 -12.03 3.40
CA TYR A 46 -11.67 -12.64 2.40
C TYR A 46 -12.30 -11.55 1.53
N ASP A 47 -12.84 -11.97 0.39
CA ASP A 47 -13.49 -11.07 -0.56
C ASP A 47 -14.82 -10.57 0.02
N THR A 48 -15.03 -9.26 -0.02
CA THR A 48 -16.20 -8.56 0.54
C THR A 48 -16.97 -7.74 -0.48
N GLU A 49 -16.41 -7.52 -1.66
CA GLU A 49 -16.97 -6.66 -2.70
C GLU A 49 -17.44 -7.49 -3.91
N PRO A 50 -18.53 -7.10 -4.61
CA PRO A 50 -19.06 -7.86 -5.74
C PRO A 50 -18.05 -8.11 -6.87
N TRP A 51 -17.19 -7.13 -7.16
CA TRP A 51 -16.17 -7.22 -8.21
C TRP A 51 -15.13 -8.33 -7.97
N GLN A 52 -14.96 -8.77 -6.71
CA GLN A 52 -13.98 -9.77 -6.32
C GLN A 52 -14.47 -11.20 -6.60
N ILE A 53 -15.77 -11.43 -6.42
CA ILE A 53 -16.40 -12.76 -6.56
C ILE A 53 -16.50 -13.14 -8.04
N ASN A 54 -16.90 -12.19 -8.88
CA ASN A 54 -17.14 -12.46 -10.30
C ASN A 54 -15.91 -12.30 -11.19
N ARG A 55 -14.79 -11.75 -10.68
CA ARG A 55 -13.51 -11.53 -11.41
C ARG A 55 -13.66 -11.08 -12.87
N GLN A 56 -14.71 -10.32 -13.19
CA GLN A 56 -14.96 -9.82 -14.52
C GLN A 56 -14.12 -8.56 -14.73
N VAL A 57 -13.16 -8.62 -15.67
CA VAL A 57 -12.24 -7.53 -16.02
C VAL A 57 -12.70 -6.83 -17.29
N PHE A 58 -13.97 -6.45 -17.40
CA PHE A 58 -14.58 -5.90 -18.63
C PHE A 58 -14.99 -6.95 -19.69
N ASP A 59 -15.95 -6.55 -20.53
CA ASP A 59 -16.86 -7.42 -21.29
C ASP A 59 -16.16 -8.45 -22.19
N ASP A 60 -16.29 -9.73 -21.83
CA ASP A 60 -16.32 -10.85 -22.77
C ASP A 60 -17.43 -11.83 -22.33
N LEU A 61 -18.53 -11.74 -23.08
CA LEU A 61 -19.58 -12.73 -23.39
C LEU A 61 -20.23 -13.60 -22.27
N ASN A 62 -21.56 -13.53 -22.30
CA ASN A 62 -22.59 -14.46 -21.81
C ASN A 62 -23.16 -14.26 -20.39
N GLU A 63 -24.35 -13.64 -20.42
CA GLU A 63 -25.53 -13.87 -19.58
C GLU A 63 -25.34 -14.54 -18.20
N TYR A 64 -25.33 -13.70 -17.16
CA TYR A 64 -25.96 -14.06 -15.89
C TYR A 64 -26.86 -12.88 -15.47
N PRO A 65 -28.21 -13.00 -15.53
CA PRO A 65 -29.11 -11.83 -15.48
C PRO A 65 -29.28 -11.17 -14.12
N ASN A 66 -28.74 -11.73 -13.02
CA ASN A 66 -29.26 -11.42 -11.68
C ASN A 66 -28.24 -10.86 -10.67
N TYR A 67 -27.04 -10.48 -11.08
CA TYR A 67 -26.13 -9.71 -10.22
C TYR A 67 -25.89 -8.34 -10.84
N GLN A 68 -26.22 -7.28 -10.08
CA GLN A 68 -25.73 -5.94 -10.38
C GLN A 68 -24.20 -5.97 -10.26
N ASN A 69 -23.54 -6.31 -11.37
CA ASN A 69 -22.10 -6.53 -11.44
C ASN A 69 -21.35 -5.21 -11.33
N GLU A 70 -21.01 -4.79 -10.12
CA GLU A 70 -19.90 -3.85 -9.94
C GLU A 70 -18.63 -4.50 -10.48
N LYS A 71 -18.01 -3.87 -11.48
CA LYS A 71 -16.80 -4.36 -12.16
C LYS A 71 -15.58 -3.64 -11.58
N LEU A 72 -14.48 -4.37 -11.44
CA LEU A 72 -13.21 -3.78 -11.05
C LEU A 72 -12.77 -2.75 -12.10
N ARG A 73 -12.73 -1.46 -11.73
CA ARG A 73 -12.32 -0.37 -12.63
C ARG A 73 -11.21 0.52 -12.11
N TYR A 74 -11.41 1.12 -10.95
CA TYR A 74 -10.43 2.03 -10.36
C TYR A 74 -9.54 1.33 -9.34
N VAL A 75 -8.24 1.56 -9.44
CA VAL A 75 -7.25 1.19 -8.42
C VAL A 75 -6.46 2.42 -8.03
N ALA A 76 -5.96 2.46 -6.79
CA ALA A 76 -5.18 3.58 -6.31
C ALA A 76 -3.76 3.18 -5.88
N GLY A 77 -2.85 4.14 -5.98
CA GLY A 77 -1.57 4.16 -5.31
C GLY A 77 -1.49 5.33 -4.33
N LEU A 78 -0.86 5.09 -3.20
CA LEU A 78 -0.56 6.10 -2.18
C LEU A 78 0.95 6.17 -2.00
N ASP A 79 1.47 7.39 -1.80
CA ASP A 79 2.89 7.58 -1.52
C ASP A 79 3.11 8.78 -0.58
N ILE A 80 4.17 8.71 0.21
CA ILE A 80 4.75 9.85 0.91
C ILE A 80 6.22 9.93 0.54
N SER A 81 6.62 11.05 -0.06
CA SER A 81 8.01 11.34 -0.40
C SER A 81 8.52 12.51 0.43
N PHE A 82 9.70 12.38 1.04
CA PHE A 82 10.29 13.44 1.86
C PHE A 82 11.10 14.44 1.03
N VAL A 83 11.06 15.71 1.45
CA VAL A 83 12.03 16.71 1.03
C VAL A 83 13.36 16.39 1.70
N LYS A 84 14.48 16.51 0.97
CA LYS A 84 15.80 16.26 1.56
C LYS A 84 16.03 17.20 2.74
N ASP A 85 16.47 16.62 3.86
CA ASP A 85 16.94 17.34 5.05
C ASP A 85 15.86 18.14 5.83
N GLU A 86 14.57 17.86 5.60
CA GLU A 86 13.46 18.51 6.30
C GLU A 86 12.40 17.53 6.83
N ASP A 87 11.64 17.95 7.84
CA ASP A 87 10.41 17.26 8.30
C ASP A 87 9.20 17.51 7.35
N THR A 88 9.48 18.09 6.18
CA THR A 88 8.51 18.37 5.12
C THR A 88 8.44 17.17 4.17
N ALA A 89 7.23 16.70 3.89
CA ALA A 89 6.99 15.63 2.93
C ALA A 89 5.85 15.99 1.96
N CYS A 90 5.83 15.36 0.81
CA CYS A 90 4.70 15.36 -0.10
C CYS A 90 3.89 14.10 0.12
N SER A 91 2.62 14.25 0.49
CA SER A 91 1.66 13.16 0.49
C SER A 91 0.92 13.13 -0.85
N GLY A 92 0.77 11.95 -1.45
CA GLY A 92 0.14 11.73 -2.73
C GLY A 92 -0.92 10.62 -2.71
N LEU A 93 -2.06 10.88 -3.37
CA LEU A 93 -3.08 9.90 -3.72
C LEU A 93 -3.34 9.96 -5.22
N PHE A 94 -3.27 8.82 -5.90
CA PHE A 94 -3.52 8.70 -7.33
C PHE A 94 -4.49 7.57 -7.62
N VAL A 95 -5.48 7.82 -8.47
CA VAL A 95 -6.44 6.80 -8.93
C VAL A 95 -6.26 6.58 -10.42
N PHE A 96 -6.19 5.31 -10.81
CA PHE A 96 -5.98 4.88 -12.18
C PHE A 96 -7.17 4.08 -12.69
N ASP A 97 -7.59 4.35 -13.92
CA ASP A 97 -8.64 3.59 -14.61
C ASP A 97 -8.02 2.41 -15.36
N LEU A 98 -8.34 1.19 -14.93
CA LEU A 98 -7.90 -0.05 -15.57
C LEU A 98 -8.47 -0.21 -16.99
N LYS A 99 -9.64 0.37 -17.28
CA LYS A 99 -10.28 0.31 -18.59
C LYS A 99 -9.55 1.20 -19.61
N ASP A 100 -9.12 2.37 -19.17
CA ASP A 100 -8.45 3.37 -20.02
C ASP A 100 -6.93 3.28 -19.89
N ASN A 101 -6.38 2.07 -20.06
CA ASN A 101 -4.94 1.78 -20.06
C ASN A 101 -4.15 2.42 -18.90
N PHE A 102 -4.66 2.31 -17.67
CA PHE A 102 -4.02 2.83 -16.47
C PHE A 102 -3.88 4.37 -16.43
N LYS A 103 -4.77 5.10 -17.12
CA LYS A 103 -4.81 6.56 -17.07
C LYS A 103 -5.11 7.06 -15.65
N CYS A 104 -4.33 8.03 -15.18
CA CYS A 104 -4.57 8.73 -13.92
C CYS A 104 -5.83 9.61 -14.05
N VAL A 105 -6.91 9.22 -13.38
CA VAL A 105 -8.22 9.92 -13.42
C VAL A 105 -8.43 10.84 -12.21
N TYR A 106 -7.67 10.64 -11.14
CA TYR A 106 -7.67 11.52 -9.97
C TYR A 106 -6.25 11.60 -9.39
N LYS A 107 -5.86 12.79 -8.94
CA LYS A 107 -4.62 13.01 -8.17
C LYS A 107 -4.85 14.05 -7.08
N ASP A 108 -4.27 13.82 -5.92
CA ASP A 108 -4.23 14.76 -4.81
C ASP A 108 -2.84 14.76 -4.19
N LEU A 109 -2.14 15.88 -4.30
CA LEU A 109 -0.78 16.12 -3.81
C LEU A 109 -0.84 17.27 -2.80
N GLU A 110 -0.20 17.12 -1.65
CA GLU A 110 -0.14 18.14 -0.61
C GLU A 110 1.20 18.08 0.10
N LEU A 111 1.82 19.25 0.32
CA LEU A 111 2.93 19.37 1.24
C LEU A 111 2.40 19.28 2.67
N ILE A 112 3.01 18.39 3.44
CA ILE A 112 2.68 18.12 4.82
C ILE A 112 3.94 18.26 5.66
N LYS A 113 3.74 18.57 6.94
CA LYS A 113 4.79 18.53 7.95
C LYS A 113 4.48 17.40 8.91
N MET A 114 5.48 16.56 9.19
CA MET A 114 5.30 15.43 10.10
C MET A 114 5.93 15.71 11.46
N ASP A 115 5.10 15.68 12.49
CA ASP A 115 5.56 15.92 13.87
C ASP A 115 5.79 14.61 14.65
N GLN A 116 5.35 13.47 14.10
CA GLN A 116 5.48 12.16 14.76
C GLN A 116 6.86 11.53 14.50
N PRO A 117 7.47 10.90 15.54
CA PRO A 117 8.77 10.25 15.40
C PRO A 117 8.68 9.00 14.51
N TYR A 118 9.76 8.69 13.81
CA TYR A 118 9.91 7.40 13.13
C TYR A 118 10.19 6.31 14.16
N VAL A 119 9.28 5.36 14.31
CA VAL A 119 9.48 4.17 15.15
C VAL A 119 9.32 2.91 14.28
N PRO A 120 10.36 2.05 14.19
CA PRO A 120 10.27 0.79 13.47
C PRO A 120 9.06 -0.06 13.93
N GLY A 121 8.25 -0.52 12.97
CA GLY A 121 7.01 -1.26 13.23
C GLY A 121 5.76 -0.39 13.45
N PHE A 122 5.91 0.93 13.51
CA PHE A 122 4.81 1.88 13.74
C PHE A 122 4.75 3.01 12.69
N LEU A 123 5.41 2.83 11.53
CA LEU A 123 5.41 3.82 10.44
C LEU A 123 4.00 4.28 10.04
N ALA A 124 3.02 3.38 10.08
CA ALA A 124 1.63 3.70 9.80
C ALA A 124 1.08 4.84 10.67
N TYR A 125 1.47 4.95 11.95
CA TYR A 125 1.01 6.04 12.82
C TYR A 125 1.58 7.40 12.44
N ARG A 126 2.74 7.42 11.77
CA ARG A 126 3.36 8.64 11.24
C ARG A 126 2.70 9.08 9.92
N GLU A 127 2.42 8.15 9.02
CA GLU A 127 2.07 8.45 7.63
C GLU A 127 0.58 8.28 7.29
N ALA A 128 -0.07 7.26 7.84
CA ALA A 128 -1.44 6.90 7.50
C ALA A 128 -2.46 8.03 7.72
N PRO A 129 -2.36 8.88 8.78
CA PRO A 129 -3.32 9.97 8.97
C PRO A 129 -3.41 10.92 7.76
N PHE A 130 -2.28 11.24 7.13
CA PHE A 130 -2.23 12.12 5.95
C PHE A 130 -2.85 11.46 4.72
N LEU A 131 -2.57 10.16 4.53
CA LEU A 131 -3.11 9.38 3.43
C LEU A 131 -4.63 9.13 3.57
N LEU A 132 -5.09 8.82 4.78
CA LEU A 132 -6.51 8.63 5.09
C LEU A 132 -7.32 9.91 4.86
N LYS A 133 -6.79 11.07 5.28
CA LYS A 133 -7.42 12.38 4.99
C LYS A 133 -7.65 12.60 3.50
N LYS A 134 -6.73 12.17 2.64
CA LYS A 134 -6.90 12.25 1.17
C LYS A 134 -7.98 11.31 0.66
N LEU A 135 -8.06 10.08 1.19
CA LEU A 135 -9.12 9.14 0.85
C LEU A 135 -10.50 9.66 1.29
N GLU A 136 -10.61 10.23 2.49
CA GLU A 136 -11.83 10.86 2.98
C GLU A 136 -12.26 12.02 2.07
N LYS A 137 -11.32 12.90 1.70
CA LYS A 137 -11.57 14.01 0.77
C LYS A 137 -12.02 13.50 -0.60
N LEU A 138 -11.42 12.43 -1.14
CA LEU A 138 -11.85 11.80 -2.39
C LEU A 138 -13.28 11.24 -2.25
N LYS A 139 -13.57 10.54 -1.15
CA LYS A 139 -14.89 9.95 -0.86
C LYS A 139 -15.99 11.02 -0.83
N ILE A 140 -15.71 12.19 -0.25
CA ILE A 140 -16.66 13.31 -0.16
C ILE A 140 -16.83 14.01 -1.51
N ASN A 141 -15.73 14.32 -2.21
CA ASN A 141 -15.77 15.24 -3.34
C ASN A 141 -16.00 14.54 -4.69
N LYS A 142 -15.59 13.28 -4.82
CA LYS A 142 -15.46 12.56 -6.09
C LYS A 142 -15.67 11.04 -5.91
N LEU A 143 -16.74 10.65 -5.22
CA LEU A 143 -17.06 9.23 -4.93
C LEU A 143 -17.03 8.31 -6.16
N ASN A 144 -17.45 8.81 -7.33
CA ASN A 144 -17.43 8.04 -8.59
C ASN A 144 -16.02 7.61 -9.06
N TYR A 145 -14.96 8.19 -8.47
CA TYR A 145 -13.57 7.82 -8.71
C TYR A 145 -12.93 7.16 -7.47
N TYR A 146 -13.72 6.78 -6.46
CA TYR A 146 -13.18 6.09 -5.31
C TYR A 146 -12.61 4.72 -5.73
N PRO A 147 -11.39 4.35 -5.30
CA PRO A 147 -10.75 3.13 -5.76
C PRO A 147 -11.46 1.88 -5.21
N HIS A 148 -11.59 0.87 -6.06
CA HIS A 148 -12.06 -0.46 -5.61
C HIS A 148 -10.99 -1.20 -4.83
N CYS A 149 -9.71 -0.96 -5.13
CA CYS A 149 -8.59 -1.54 -4.41
C CYS A 149 -7.41 -0.55 -4.37
N ILE A 150 -6.73 -0.47 -3.23
CA ILE A 150 -5.58 0.40 -3.03
C ILE A 150 -4.32 -0.45 -2.87
N PHE A 151 -3.29 -0.12 -3.63
CA PHE A 151 -1.96 -0.70 -3.54
C PHE A 151 -1.06 0.22 -2.73
N ILE A 152 -0.38 -0.35 -1.76
CA ILE A 152 0.47 0.37 -0.80
C ILE A 152 1.90 -0.12 -0.96
N ASP A 153 2.86 0.80 -1.07
CA ASP A 153 4.28 0.46 -0.91
C ASP A 153 4.53 0.17 0.56
N GLY A 154 4.71 -1.11 0.89
CA GLY A 154 4.88 -1.55 2.26
C GLY A 154 4.03 -2.78 2.61
N ASN A 155 4.12 -3.15 3.88
CA ASN A 155 3.57 -4.41 4.36
C ASN A 155 2.09 -4.33 4.76
N GLY A 156 1.37 -5.43 4.57
CA GLY A 156 0.09 -5.73 5.21
C GLY A 156 0.29 -6.73 6.35
N LEU A 157 -0.22 -7.96 6.20
CA LEU A 157 -0.02 -9.06 7.14
C LEU A 157 1.45 -9.46 7.33
N LEU A 158 2.32 -9.16 6.35
CA LEU A 158 3.76 -9.40 6.40
C LEU A 158 4.45 -8.38 7.33
N HIS A 159 4.08 -8.35 8.59
CA HIS A 159 4.51 -7.38 9.58
C HIS A 159 4.66 -8.03 10.95
N GLY A 160 5.53 -7.51 11.83
CA GLY A 160 5.79 -8.10 13.15
C GLY A 160 4.53 -8.31 14.01
N ASN A 161 3.59 -7.35 13.94
CA ASN A 161 2.28 -7.45 14.59
C ASN A 161 1.15 -7.88 13.63
N LYS A 162 1.48 -8.32 12.41
CA LYS A 162 0.54 -8.66 11.32
C LYS A 162 -0.45 -7.54 10.98
N PHE A 163 -0.03 -6.30 11.17
CA PHE A 163 -0.81 -5.09 10.95
C PHE A 163 0.08 -3.97 10.41
N GLY A 164 0.60 -4.16 9.20
CA GLY A 164 1.41 -3.16 8.52
C GLY A 164 0.58 -2.01 7.92
N MET A 165 1.24 -1.12 7.18
CA MET A 165 0.62 0.05 6.52
C MET A 165 -0.63 -0.32 5.71
N ALA A 166 -0.57 -1.38 4.90
CA ALA A 166 -1.70 -1.77 4.06
C ALA A 166 -2.91 -2.23 4.88
N CYS A 167 -2.69 -2.93 5.99
CA CYS A 167 -3.74 -3.29 6.95
C CYS A 167 -4.33 -2.05 7.61
N HIS A 168 -3.47 -1.13 8.07
CA HIS A 168 -3.87 0.10 8.73
C HIS A 168 -4.75 0.96 7.81
N ILE A 169 -4.27 1.26 6.60
CA ILE A 169 -5.05 2.02 5.60
C ILE A 169 -6.34 1.29 5.26
N GLY A 170 -6.30 -0.02 5.00
CA GLY A 170 -7.49 -0.78 4.61
C GLY A 170 -8.55 -0.91 5.70
N TYR A 171 -8.12 -1.01 6.96
CA TYR A 171 -9.03 -1.02 8.10
C TYR A 171 -9.74 0.33 8.26
N HIS A 172 -8.98 1.43 8.30
CA HIS A 172 -9.55 2.76 8.54
C HIS A 172 -10.32 3.32 7.34
N SER A 173 -9.94 2.97 6.10
CA SER A 173 -10.67 3.38 4.90
C SER A 173 -11.85 2.47 4.52
N ASP A 174 -12.01 1.33 5.20
CA ASP A 174 -12.96 0.25 4.84
C ASP A 174 -12.89 -0.14 3.35
N THR A 175 -11.67 -0.16 2.79
CA THR A 175 -11.42 -0.40 1.37
C THR A 175 -10.51 -1.62 1.20
N PRO A 176 -10.69 -2.44 0.15
CA PRO A 176 -9.74 -3.51 -0.18
C PRO A 176 -8.32 -2.98 -0.39
N THR A 177 -7.34 -3.54 0.32
CA THR A 177 -5.94 -3.09 0.24
C THR A 177 -4.95 -4.24 0.11
N ILE A 178 -3.87 -3.98 -0.62
CA ILE A 178 -2.76 -4.90 -0.83
C ILE A 178 -1.46 -4.17 -0.53
N GLY A 179 -0.64 -4.76 0.33
CA GLY A 179 0.73 -4.32 0.57
C GLY A 179 1.69 -5.03 -0.38
N VAL A 180 2.55 -4.25 -1.05
CA VAL A 180 3.61 -4.77 -1.92
C VAL A 180 4.90 -4.05 -1.56
N THR A 181 5.97 -4.80 -1.27
CA THR A 181 7.28 -4.23 -0.97
C THR A 181 8.38 -4.90 -1.79
N GLY A 182 9.43 -4.13 -2.09
CA GLY A 182 10.63 -4.63 -2.76
C GLY A 182 11.64 -5.30 -1.84
N ASP A 183 11.50 -5.14 -0.53
CA ASP A 183 12.46 -5.56 0.48
C ASP A 183 11.96 -6.79 1.25
N CYS A 184 12.85 -7.74 1.49
CA CYS A 184 12.54 -8.92 2.28
C CYS A 184 12.41 -8.52 3.73
N PHE A 185 11.19 -8.59 4.28
CA PHE A 185 11.00 -8.40 5.71
C PHE A 185 11.45 -9.69 6.43
N GLU A 186 12.53 -9.61 7.20
CA GLU A 186 12.93 -10.71 8.09
C GLU A 186 11.87 -10.83 9.19
N LEU A 187 10.89 -11.71 8.99
CA LEU A 187 9.98 -12.12 10.05
C LEU A 187 10.77 -12.98 11.04
N ARG A 188 11.56 -12.36 11.92
CA ARG A 188 11.94 -13.02 13.16
C ARG A 188 10.66 -13.22 13.94
N SER A 189 10.08 -14.42 13.85
CA SER A 189 8.80 -14.73 14.48
C SER A 189 8.87 -14.36 15.97
N ARG A 190 8.24 -13.25 16.35
CA ARG A 190 7.91 -12.98 17.76
C ARG A 190 6.77 -13.88 18.24
N LEU A 191 6.19 -14.67 17.33
CA LEU A 191 5.10 -15.61 17.55
C LEU A 191 5.61 -17.00 17.16
N GLU A 192 6.35 -17.65 18.05
CA GLU A 192 6.68 -19.07 17.90
C GLU A 192 5.37 -19.88 17.79
N GLY A 193 5.22 -20.69 16.74
CA GLY A 193 4.10 -21.63 16.57
C GLY A 193 2.96 -21.20 15.63
N ASP A 194 2.99 -20.00 15.06
CA ASP A 194 1.97 -19.55 14.10
C ASP A 194 2.40 -19.80 12.64
N ASN A 195 1.86 -20.86 12.03
CA ASN A 195 2.13 -21.25 10.63
C ASN A 195 1.19 -20.58 9.61
N SER A 196 0.51 -19.47 9.97
CA SER A 196 -0.35 -18.76 9.02
C SER A 196 0.45 -18.17 7.85
N LEU A 197 -0.15 -18.21 6.66
CA LEU A 197 0.41 -17.56 5.47
C LEU A 197 0.36 -16.03 5.66
N LEU A 198 1.53 -15.38 5.65
CA LEU A 198 1.66 -13.93 5.83
C LEU A 198 1.86 -13.15 4.53
N GLY A 199 2.32 -13.82 3.48
CA GLY A 199 2.57 -13.20 2.19
C GLY A 199 3.16 -14.16 1.16
N TYR A 200 3.26 -13.67 -0.06
CA TYR A 200 3.89 -14.37 -1.18
C TYR A 200 5.16 -13.64 -1.60
N CYS A 201 6.24 -14.41 -1.82
CA CYS A 201 7.36 -13.96 -2.63
C CYS A 201 6.98 -14.14 -4.10
N TYR A 202 6.86 -13.04 -4.84
CA TYR A 202 6.28 -13.03 -6.17
C TYR A 202 7.25 -12.40 -7.18
N ARG A 203 7.72 -13.20 -8.13
CA ARG A 203 8.40 -12.66 -9.31
C ARG A 203 7.34 -12.08 -10.25
N SER A 204 7.21 -10.77 -10.22
CA SER A 204 6.10 -10.05 -10.87
C SER A 204 6.29 -9.86 -12.37
N THR A 205 7.53 -9.89 -12.87
CA THR A 205 7.83 -9.72 -14.30
C THR A 205 9.07 -10.50 -14.69
N ASP A 206 9.14 -10.95 -15.94
CA ASP A 206 10.32 -11.63 -16.50
C ASP A 206 11.50 -10.68 -16.68
N GLN A 207 11.25 -9.36 -16.72
CA GLN A 207 12.26 -8.31 -16.87
C GLN A 207 13.10 -8.09 -15.60
N SER A 208 12.76 -8.74 -14.48
CA SER A 208 13.53 -8.65 -13.24
C SER A 208 13.62 -10.01 -12.56
N SER A 209 14.79 -10.34 -12.01
CA SER A 209 14.98 -11.51 -11.14
C SER A 209 14.59 -11.22 -9.70
N ASN A 210 14.52 -9.94 -9.31
CA ASN A 210 14.24 -9.55 -7.92
C ASN A 210 12.73 -9.63 -7.67
N PRO A 211 12.27 -10.45 -6.73
CA PRO A 211 10.85 -10.58 -6.43
C PRO A 211 10.32 -9.31 -5.74
N VAL A 212 9.01 -9.25 -5.62
CA VAL A 212 8.31 -8.40 -4.65
C VAL A 212 7.64 -9.28 -3.61
N TYR A 213 7.43 -8.75 -2.41
CA TYR A 213 6.72 -9.43 -1.35
C TYR A 213 5.33 -8.84 -1.23
N VAL A 214 4.32 -9.69 -1.30
CA VAL A 214 2.91 -9.30 -1.38
C VAL A 214 2.19 -9.82 -0.16
N SER A 215 1.40 -8.97 0.48
CA SER A 215 0.58 -9.35 1.63
C SER A 215 -0.80 -8.68 1.59
N ILE A 216 -1.81 -9.40 2.08
CA ILE A 216 -3.15 -8.83 2.25
C ILE A 216 -3.07 -7.66 3.23
N GLY A 217 -3.74 -6.55 2.88
CA GLY A 217 -4.03 -5.48 3.81
C GLY A 217 -5.38 -5.72 4.51
N ASN A 218 -6.49 -5.55 3.78
CA ASN A 218 -7.86 -5.76 4.27
C ASN A 218 -8.82 -6.08 3.12
N LYS A 219 -9.96 -6.71 3.42
CA LYS A 219 -11.13 -6.91 2.54
C LYS A 219 -10.83 -7.62 1.21
N ILE A 220 -9.85 -8.51 1.18
CA ILE A 220 -9.47 -9.24 -0.04
C ILE A 220 -8.92 -10.63 0.28
N SER A 221 -9.26 -11.63 -0.53
CA SER A 221 -8.70 -12.98 -0.42
C SER A 221 -7.33 -13.08 -1.11
N TRP A 222 -6.53 -14.09 -0.75
CA TRP A 222 -5.24 -14.35 -1.43
C TRP A 222 -5.39 -14.54 -2.93
N SER A 223 -6.43 -15.27 -3.33
CA SER A 223 -6.68 -15.59 -4.73
C SER A 223 -7.01 -14.35 -5.55
N THR A 224 -7.80 -13.42 -5.00
CA THR A 224 -8.14 -12.15 -5.63
C THR A 224 -6.99 -11.16 -5.58
N CYS A 225 -6.23 -11.13 -4.49
CA CYS A 225 -5.00 -10.34 -4.33
C CYS A 225 -3.97 -10.66 -5.43
N LEU A 226 -3.65 -11.94 -5.65
CA LEU A 226 -2.71 -12.36 -6.69
C LEU A 226 -3.26 -12.12 -8.11
N TRP A 227 -4.57 -12.24 -8.30
CA TRP A 227 -5.21 -11.96 -9.58
C TRP A 227 -5.11 -10.48 -9.96
N ILE A 228 -5.51 -9.56 -9.07
CA ILE A 228 -5.46 -8.13 -9.37
C ILE A 228 -4.02 -7.64 -9.49
N LEU A 229 -3.08 -8.21 -8.72
CA LEU A 229 -1.66 -7.90 -8.84
C LEU A 229 -1.15 -8.14 -10.28
N LYS A 230 -1.53 -9.25 -10.91
CA LYS A 230 -1.17 -9.55 -12.30
C LYS A 230 -1.72 -8.53 -13.30
N LEU A 231 -2.87 -7.92 -13.01
CA LEU A 231 -3.48 -6.91 -13.89
C LEU A 231 -2.71 -5.59 -13.84
N VAL A 232 -2.20 -5.22 -12.66
CA VAL A 232 -1.55 -3.92 -12.42
C VAL A 232 -0.03 -3.95 -12.59
N VAL A 233 0.59 -5.13 -12.63
CA VAL A 233 1.99 -5.26 -13.01
C VAL A 233 2.09 -5.21 -14.54
N LYS A 234 2.92 -4.29 -15.05
CA LYS A 234 3.14 -4.10 -16.49
C LYS A 234 4.61 -4.36 -16.81
N LYS A 235 5.35 -3.31 -17.18
CA LYS A 235 6.75 -3.40 -17.61
C LYS A 235 7.72 -3.61 -16.46
N TYR A 236 7.41 -3.07 -15.27
CA TYR A 236 8.31 -3.02 -14.12
C TYR A 236 7.89 -3.98 -13.01
N ARG A 237 8.84 -4.36 -12.14
CA ARG A 237 8.56 -5.29 -11.04
C ARG A 237 7.58 -4.73 -10.00
N ILE A 238 7.63 -3.42 -9.76
CA ILE A 238 6.73 -2.73 -8.83
C ILE A 238 5.40 -2.47 -9.57
N PRO A 239 4.24 -2.82 -8.98
CA PRO A 239 2.93 -2.54 -9.58
C PRO A 239 2.77 -1.10 -9.99
N GLU A 240 2.11 -0.86 -11.12
CA GLU A 240 1.93 0.48 -11.68
C GLU A 240 1.31 1.50 -10.70
N PRO A 241 0.31 1.19 -9.85
CA PRO A 241 -0.25 2.21 -8.95
C PRO A 241 0.80 2.73 -7.96
N ILE A 242 1.61 1.83 -7.39
CA ILE A 242 2.69 2.20 -6.47
C ILE A 242 3.79 2.95 -7.21
N ARG A 243 4.25 2.40 -8.34
CA ARG A 243 5.33 3.00 -9.13
C ARG A 243 4.99 4.42 -9.60
N GLN A 244 3.75 4.64 -10.02
CA GLN A 244 3.30 5.96 -10.46
C GLN A 244 3.15 6.93 -9.29
N ALA A 245 2.68 6.45 -8.13
CA ALA A 245 2.59 7.29 -6.94
C ALA A 245 3.97 7.83 -6.53
N ASP A 246 4.97 6.96 -6.38
CA ASP A 246 6.37 7.33 -6.06
C ASP A 246 6.99 8.29 -7.10
N LEU A 247 6.76 8.06 -8.39
CA LEU A 247 7.30 8.97 -9.42
C LEU A 247 6.65 10.34 -9.39
N LEU A 248 5.32 10.40 -9.24
CA LEU A 248 4.57 11.66 -9.33
C LEU A 248 4.75 12.54 -8.08
N THR A 249 4.90 11.96 -6.89
CA THR A 249 5.26 12.69 -5.67
C THR A 249 6.67 13.25 -5.74
N ARG A 250 7.65 12.44 -6.18
CA ARG A 250 9.04 12.91 -6.39
C ARG A 250 9.14 13.98 -7.46
N ASP A 251 8.39 13.84 -8.55
CA ASP A 251 8.35 14.87 -9.60
C ASP A 251 7.73 16.17 -9.09
N PHE A 252 6.65 16.10 -8.30
CA PHE A 252 6.08 17.26 -7.64
C PHE A 252 7.11 17.97 -6.75
N LEU A 253 7.88 17.22 -5.94
CA LEU A 253 8.91 17.79 -5.08
C LEU A 253 10.07 18.45 -5.83
N LYS A 254 10.44 17.94 -7.01
CA LYS A 254 11.50 18.53 -7.84
C LYS A 254 11.09 19.85 -8.51
N ASN A 255 9.79 20.10 -8.62
CA ASN A 255 9.22 21.26 -9.30
C ASN A 255 8.68 22.33 -8.33
N LEU A 256 8.95 22.18 -7.03
CA LEU A 256 8.73 23.22 -6.01
C LEU A 256 9.90 24.21 -5.99
#